data_AF-A0A357EYF3-F1
#
_entry.id   AF-A0A357EYF3-F1
#
_cell.length_a   1.000
_cell.length_b   1.000
_cell.length_c   1.000
_cell.angle_alpha   90.00
_cell.angle_beta   90.00
_cell.angle_gamma   90.00
#
_symmetry.space_group_name_H-M   'P 1'
#
loop_
_entity.id
_entity.type
_entity.pdbx_description
1 polymer ?
#
loop_
_entity_poly.entity_id
_entity_poly.type
_entity_poly.pdbx_seq_one_letter_code
_entity_poly.pdbx_strand_id
1 'polypeptide(L)'
;VAAVHRNLYGLTDIRFEKFDPELITADLPDVVFFALPHGQAMELVPQLPSGLRVIDLSGDFRLNDMDEFEQFYGQKHTAAVCQQDFVYG
;
A
#
# COMPACT_ATOMS: atom_id res chain seq x y z
N VAL A 1 -9.25 15.89 8.08
CA VAL A 1 -9.17 15.96 6.61
C VAL A 1 -9.56 17.34 6.04
N ALA A 2 -10.68 17.95 6.45
CA ALA A 2 -11.19 19.20 5.86
C ALA A 2 -10.25 20.44 5.92
N ALA A 3 -9.27 20.46 6.81
CA ALA A 3 -8.24 21.50 6.85
C ALA A 3 -7.34 21.50 5.58
N VAL A 4 -7.16 20.33 4.95
CA VAL A 4 -6.39 20.16 3.70
C VAL A 4 -7.33 20.09 2.50
N HIS A 5 -8.38 19.26 2.58
CA HIS A 5 -9.39 19.11 1.52
C HIS A 5 -10.70 19.80 1.92
N ARG A 6 -10.78 21.12 1.69
CA ARG A 6 -11.94 21.93 2.11
C ARG A 6 -13.27 21.49 1.51
N ASN A 7 -13.23 20.88 0.32
CA ASN A 7 -14.41 20.32 -0.34
C ASN A 7 -15.05 19.15 0.42
N LEU A 8 -14.38 18.59 1.44
CA LEU A 8 -14.91 17.52 2.30
C LEU A 8 -15.42 18.04 3.66
N TYR A 9 -15.47 19.35 3.88
CA TYR A 9 -15.96 19.92 5.15
C TYR A 9 -17.42 19.52 5.41
N GLY A 10 -17.67 18.90 6.58
CA GLY A 10 -18.99 18.45 6.99
C GLY A 10 -19.51 17.18 6.29
N LEU A 11 -18.72 16.55 5.41
CA LEU A 11 -19.12 15.35 4.67
C LEU A 11 -18.55 14.05 5.26
N THR A 12 -17.55 14.13 6.14
CA THR A 12 -16.88 12.96 6.69
C THR A 12 -16.22 13.25 8.03
N ASP A 13 -16.13 12.22 8.86
CA ASP A 13 -15.42 12.23 10.14
C ASP A 13 -14.01 11.61 10.05
N ILE A 14 -13.55 11.23 8.85
CA ILE A 14 -12.22 10.64 8.65
C ILE A 14 -11.14 11.64 9.07
N ARG A 15 -10.10 11.10 9.72
CA ARG A 15 -8.96 11.83 10.26
C ARG A 15 -7.69 11.45 9.51
N PHE A 16 -6.78 12.41 9.41
CA PHE A 16 -5.42 12.09 9.02
C PHE A 16 -4.69 11.64 10.27
N GLU A 17 -4.08 10.48 10.18
CA GLU A 17 -3.27 9.91 11.24
C GLU A 17 -1.89 9.63 10.68
N LYS A 18 -0.88 9.75 11.53
CA LYS A 18 0.46 9.34 11.14
C LYS A 18 0.45 7.83 11.03
N PHE A 19 0.95 7.32 9.91
CA PHE A 19 1.13 5.88 9.75
C PHE A 19 2.06 5.33 10.82
N ASP A 20 1.62 4.28 11.49
CA ASP A 20 2.38 3.52 12.47
C ASP A 20 2.09 2.03 12.24
N PRO A 21 3.10 1.22 11.82
CA PRO A 21 2.93 -0.21 11.60
C PRO A 21 2.38 -0.97 12.82
N GLU A 22 2.67 -0.50 14.03
CA GLU A 22 2.21 -1.15 15.26
C GLU A 22 0.71 -0.93 15.50
N LEU A 23 0.15 0.19 15.03
CA LEU A 23 -1.27 0.51 15.17
C LEU A 23 -2.18 -0.39 14.31
N ILE A 24 -1.63 -1.03 13.28
CA ILE A 24 -2.38 -1.98 12.44
C ILE A 24 -2.80 -3.23 13.25
N THR A 25 -2.27 -3.45 14.46
CA THR A 25 -2.56 -4.65 15.26
C THR A 25 -3.77 -4.53 16.20
N ALA A 26 -4.20 -3.32 16.57
CA ALA A 26 -5.22 -3.12 17.61
C ALA A 26 -6.67 -3.21 17.07
N ASP A 27 -6.92 -2.63 15.88
CA ASP A 27 -8.19 -2.67 15.16
C ASP A 27 -7.87 -2.85 13.67
N LEU A 28 -7.61 -4.10 13.28
CA LEU A 28 -7.24 -4.44 11.90
C LEU A 28 -8.35 -4.00 10.94
N PRO A 29 -8.05 -3.10 9.97
CA PRO A 29 -9.01 -2.85 8.90
C PRO A 29 -9.19 -4.10 8.04
N ASP A 30 -10.35 -4.27 7.43
CA ASP A 30 -10.58 -5.40 6.52
C ASP A 30 -9.72 -5.30 5.25
N VAL A 31 -9.47 -4.07 4.80
CA VAL A 31 -8.75 -3.73 3.57
C VAL A 31 -7.97 -2.43 3.76
N VAL A 32 -6.76 -2.37 3.23
CA VAL A 32 -5.93 -1.15 3.18
C VAL A 32 -5.60 -0.80 1.73
N PHE A 33 -5.74 0.49 1.40
CA PHE A 33 -5.30 1.04 0.12
C PHE A 33 -3.95 1.73 0.29
N PHE A 34 -2.96 1.32 -0.50
CA PHE A 34 -1.67 1.99 -0.57
C PHE A 34 -1.68 3.00 -1.71
N ALA A 35 -1.54 4.28 -1.36
CA ALA A 35 -1.39 5.40 -2.27
C ALA A 35 -0.02 6.07 -2.04
N LEU A 36 1.02 5.23 -1.96
CA LEU A 36 2.38 5.62 -1.60
C LEU A 36 3.22 5.93 -2.84
N PRO A 37 4.35 6.64 -2.69
CA PRO A 37 5.36 6.67 -3.73
C PRO A 37 5.82 5.26 -4.12
N HIS A 38 6.11 5.09 -5.41
CA HIS A 38 6.65 3.84 -5.94
C HIS A 38 7.88 3.35 -5.16
N GLY A 39 7.93 2.05 -4.85
CA GLY A 39 8.94 1.36 -4.07
C GLY A 39 8.54 1.13 -2.60
N GLN A 40 7.72 2.01 -2.04
CA GLN A 40 7.41 1.98 -0.61
C GLN A 40 6.45 0.86 -0.22
N ALA A 41 5.61 0.39 -1.15
CA ALA A 41 4.73 -0.74 -0.88
C ALA A 41 5.53 -2.03 -0.71
N MET A 42 6.60 -2.22 -1.50
CA MET A 42 7.48 -3.39 -1.38
C MET A 42 8.14 -3.49 0.00
N GLU A 43 8.40 -2.38 0.66
CA GLU A 43 8.98 -2.36 2.01
C GLU A 43 7.95 -2.68 3.10
N LEU A 44 6.72 -2.17 2.95
CA LEU A 44 5.69 -2.24 3.98
C LEU A 44 4.88 -3.53 3.96
N VAL A 45 4.52 -4.03 2.78
CA VAL A 45 3.68 -5.24 2.64
C VAL A 45 4.24 -6.44 3.42
N PRO A 46 5.56 -6.75 3.37
CA PRO A 46 6.12 -7.88 4.13
C PRO A 46 6.00 -7.76 5.65
N GLN A 47 5.78 -6.55 6.18
CA GLN A 47 5.67 -6.28 7.62
C GLN A 47 4.23 -6.32 8.12
N LEU A 48 3.25 -6.44 7.21
CA LEU A 48 1.84 -6.45 7.58
C LEU A 48 1.43 -7.80 8.18
N PRO A 49 0.45 -7.80 9.10
CA PRO A 49 -0.07 -9.03 9.66
C PRO A 49 -0.79 -9.87 8.60
N SER A 50 -0.67 -11.19 8.73
CA SER A 50 -1.38 -12.14 7.88
C SER A 50 -2.89 -11.93 7.91
N GLY A 51 -3.54 -11.98 6.75
CA GLY A 51 -4.99 -11.85 6.62
C GLY A 51 -5.47 -10.44 6.29
N LEU A 52 -4.59 -9.43 6.39
CA LEU A 52 -4.88 -8.08 5.92
C LEU A 52 -4.90 -8.04 4.39
N ARG A 53 -5.96 -7.49 3.79
CA ARG A 53 -6.03 -7.33 2.34
C ARG A 53 -5.44 -5.99 1.95
N VAL A 54 -4.52 -6.00 0.98
CA VAL A 54 -3.86 -4.79 0.47
C VAL A 54 -4.28 -4.55 -0.97
N ILE A 55 -4.65 -3.31 -1.28
CA ILE A 55 -4.82 -2.81 -2.64
C ILE A 55 -3.76 -1.74 -2.85
N ASP A 56 -2.72 -2.08 -3.59
CA ASP A 56 -1.68 -1.11 -3.98
C ASP A 56 -2.08 -0.38 -5.26
N LEU A 57 -2.19 0.95 -5.19
CA LEU A 57 -2.50 1.81 -6.33
C LEU A 57 -1.26 2.14 -7.16
N SER A 58 -0.07 1.78 -6.68
CA SER A 58 1.20 2.01 -7.35
C SER A 58 1.49 0.97 -8.45
N GLY A 59 2.74 0.92 -8.91
CA GLY A 59 3.25 -0.08 -9.83
C GLY A 59 3.98 -1.24 -9.16
N ASP A 60 4.20 -1.18 -7.85
CA ASP A 60 5.14 -2.05 -7.12
C ASP A 60 4.82 -3.53 -7.34
N PHE A 61 3.54 -3.90 -7.22
CA PHE A 61 3.12 -5.29 -7.36
C PHE A 61 2.42 -5.62 -8.69
N ARG A 62 2.56 -4.74 -9.69
CA ARG A 62 1.79 -4.82 -10.95
C ARG A 62 2.31 -5.90 -11.90
N LEU A 63 3.64 -6.06 -11.96
CA LEU A 63 4.31 -6.93 -12.91
C LEU A 63 4.80 -8.18 -12.20
N ASN A 64 4.44 -9.35 -12.73
CA ASN A 64 4.86 -10.63 -12.17
C ASN A 64 6.32 -10.97 -12.52
N ASP A 65 6.82 -10.44 -13.63
CA ASP A 65 8.20 -10.62 -14.06
C ASP A 65 9.11 -9.57 -13.38
N MET A 66 10.10 -10.05 -12.65
CA MET A 66 11.02 -9.22 -11.87
C MET A 66 12.00 -8.45 -12.75
N ASP A 67 12.41 -9.03 -13.89
CA ASP A 67 13.30 -8.39 -14.84
C ASP A 67 12.54 -7.30 -15.62
N GLU A 68 11.28 -7.57 -15.97
CA GLU A 68 10.38 -6.58 -16.57
C GLU A 68 10.13 -5.41 -15.60
N PHE A 69 9.89 -5.71 -14.32
CA PHE A 69 9.79 -4.70 -13.28
C PHE A 69 11.05 -3.83 -13.22
N GLU A 70 12.24 -4.44 -13.10
CA GLU A 70 13.50 -3.69 -13.03
C GLU A 70 13.72 -2.83 -14.29
N GLN A 71 13.35 -3.33 -15.47
CA GLN A 71 13.42 -2.59 -16.72
C GLN A 71 12.54 -1.33 -16.72
N PHE A 72 11.28 -1.42 -16.28
CA PHE A 72 10.33 -0.29 -16.35
C PHE A 72 10.46 0.68 -15.18
N TYR A 73 10.86 0.17 -14.01
CA TYR A 73 10.87 0.94 -12.76
C TYR A 73 12.27 1.33 -12.30
N GLY A 74 13.33 0.78 -12.92
CA GLY A 74 14.72 1.18 -12.66
C GLY A 74 15.25 0.76 -11.28
N GLN A 75 14.56 -0.15 -10.60
CA GLN A 75 14.98 -0.72 -9.32
C GLN A 75 14.55 -2.18 -9.21
N LYS A 76 15.26 -2.94 -8.37
CA LYS A 76 14.93 -4.34 -8.11
C LYS A 76 13.68 -4.45 -7.26
N HIS A 77 12.82 -5.41 -7.60
CA HIS A 77 11.68 -5.74 -6.78
C HIS A 77 12.14 -6.45 -5.49
N THR A 78 11.86 -5.85 -4.33
CA THR A 78 12.37 -6.36 -3.03
C THR A 78 11.41 -7.32 -2.32
N ALA A 79 10.15 -7.39 -2.75
CA ALA A 79 9.10 -8.19 -2.13
C ALA A 79 8.68 -9.41 -2.96
N ALA A 80 9.64 -10.13 -3.56
CA ALA A 80 9.37 -11.20 -4.53
C ALA A 80 8.51 -12.36 -3.99
N VAL A 81 8.55 -12.63 -2.67
CA VAL A 81 7.67 -13.63 -2.04
C VAL A 81 6.23 -13.12 -2.03
N CYS A 82 6.01 -11.88 -1.60
CA CYS A 82 4.69 -11.27 -1.56
C CYS A 82 4.10 -11.06 -2.97
N GLN A 83 4.93 -10.80 -4.00
CA GLN A 83 4.45 -10.65 -5.39
C GLN A 83 3.61 -11.85 -5.84
N GLN A 84 3.94 -13.06 -5.39
CA GLN A 84 3.23 -14.28 -5.80
C GLN A 84 1.77 -14.30 -5.34
N ASP A 85 1.43 -13.53 -4.30
CA ASP A 85 0.08 -13.42 -3.76
C ASP A 85 -0.70 -12.24 -4.36
N PHE A 86 -0.04 -11.34 -5.10
CA PHE A 86 -0.70 -10.21 -5.73
C PHE A 86 -1.35 -10.60 -7.06
N VAL A 87 -2.53 -10.01 -7.31
CA VAL A 87 -3.28 -10.17 -8.55
C VAL A 87 -3.48 -8.80 -9.16
N TYR A 88 -3.20 -8.68 -10.47
CA TYR A 88 -3.45 -7.44 -11.20
C TYR A 88 -4.96 -7.18 -11.29
N GLY A 89 -5.39 -6.03 -10.73
CA GLY A 89 -6.79 -5.62 -10.60
C GLY A 89 -7.22 -4.54 -11.59
#